data_AF-A0A4R5BQI4-F1
#
_entry.id   AF-A0A4R5BQI4-F1
#
_cell.length_a   1.000
_cell.length_b   1.000
_cell.length_c   1.000
_cell.angle_alpha   90.00
_cell.angle_beta   90.00
_cell.angle_gamma   90.00
#
_symmetry.space_group_name_H-M   'P 1'
#
loop_
_entity.id
_entity.type
_entity.pdbx_description
1 polymer ?
#
loop_
_entity_poly.entity_id
_entity_poly.type
_entity_poly.pdbx_seq_one_letter_code
_entity_poly.pdbx_strand_id
1 'polypeptide(L)'
;MKVAATQGLPFGDGPEPGILDVPAYLLDAAMARARRRNPAATPWWRRYVRTWQTFSPREAVPGPTPLVYGLTMAWNEDDVIYATVRNLFLQGADEVFVIDDASDDDTVAEAVSAGGTVIRDVSDGTFDERRRSARISQLIDQRTEAAGRPVWWVVVDADEFPRGPGGSTIRDLAHALPPWVDTVGSRVLEHYPSRSSAPERRHHPLDELQNARWHSNPSCPAGHWKHQMLLMRAPGELQFMPGRHAIAAPSGRRPVAESEASLLMHHFPLRGREWTERKFRLAASDTGRYTMSSDEFIKKRLDHRLRMLDLAYDEQYHLLPNMFPGEPKQGVRLSDWRDLVPTAEQETPHKPGAPL
;
A
#
# COMPACT_ATOMS: atom_id res chain seq x y z
N MET A 1 11.98 10.72 21.69
CA MET A 1 11.04 10.00 20.81
C MET A 1 10.68 8.72 21.54
N LYS A 2 9.52 8.65 22.22
CA LYS A 2 9.06 7.38 22.79
C LYS A 2 8.89 6.45 21.59
N VAL A 3 9.66 5.36 21.54
CA VAL A 3 9.38 4.26 20.61
C VAL A 3 7.93 3.89 20.90
N ALA A 4 7.01 4.25 19.99
CA ALA A 4 5.62 3.88 20.12
C ALA A 4 5.62 2.36 20.31
N ALA A 5 5.20 1.97 21.51
CA ALA A 5 5.39 0.65 22.05
C ALA A 5 4.84 -0.38 21.07
N THR A 6 5.49 -1.53 21.04
CA THR A 6 5.07 -2.81 20.45
C THR A 6 3.68 -3.29 20.90
N GLN A 7 2.96 -2.51 21.73
CA GLN A 7 1.62 -2.77 22.18
C GLN A 7 0.61 -2.68 21.02
N GLY A 8 0.05 -3.83 20.66
CA GLY A 8 -1.00 -3.95 19.65
C GLY A 8 -0.54 -4.48 18.29
N LEU A 9 0.64 -5.12 18.22
CA LEU A 9 0.98 -5.93 17.05
C LEU A 9 0.15 -7.23 17.08
N PRO A 10 -0.32 -7.71 15.91
CA PRO A 10 -0.96 -9.01 15.83
C PRO A 10 0.03 -10.11 16.28
N PHE A 11 -0.43 -10.99 17.17
CA PHE A 11 0.31 -12.12 17.76
C PHE A 11 1.33 -11.83 18.88
N GLY A 12 1.28 -10.66 19.54
CA GLY A 12 1.97 -10.40 20.82
C GLY A 12 2.89 -9.18 20.81
N ASP A 13 3.58 -8.92 21.93
CA ASP A 13 4.60 -7.87 22.01
C ASP A 13 5.74 -8.22 21.02
N GLY A 14 5.99 -7.35 20.05
CA GLY A 14 7.15 -7.48 19.15
C GLY A 14 8.47 -7.64 19.92
N PRO A 15 9.52 -8.18 19.29
CA PRO A 15 10.75 -8.56 19.98
C PRO A 15 11.32 -7.37 20.75
N GLU A 16 11.76 -7.64 21.98
CA GLU A 16 12.47 -6.65 22.76
C GLU A 16 13.73 -6.19 21.99
N PRO A 17 13.98 -4.87 21.89
CA PRO A 17 15.18 -4.39 21.24
C PRO A 17 16.43 -4.94 21.94
N GLY A 18 17.38 -5.45 21.16
CA GLY A 18 18.67 -5.87 21.70
C GLY A 18 19.46 -4.67 22.22
N ILE A 19 20.36 -4.90 23.19
CA ILE A 19 21.11 -3.83 23.88
C ILE A 19 21.92 -2.92 22.93
N LEU A 20 22.28 -3.42 21.74
CA LEU A 20 23.03 -2.68 20.71
C LEU A 20 22.15 -2.02 19.64
N ASP A 21 20.85 -2.29 19.63
CA ASP A 21 19.96 -1.87 18.54
C ASP A 21 19.68 -0.37 18.59
N VAL A 22 19.54 0.17 19.80
CA VAL A 22 19.31 1.61 20.01
C VAL A 22 20.56 2.44 19.64
N PRO A 23 21.78 2.12 20.11
CA PRO A 23 22.99 2.82 19.68
C PRO A 23 23.23 2.77 18.16
N ALA A 24 23.07 1.60 17.53
CA ALA A 24 23.26 1.44 16.09
C ALA A 24 22.25 2.28 15.29
N TYR A 25 20.97 2.27 15.69
CA TYR A 25 19.94 3.09 15.06
C TYR A 25 20.22 4.59 15.21
N LEU A 26 20.66 5.05 16.37
CA LEU A 26 20.98 6.46 16.60
C LEU A 26 22.11 6.92 15.67
N LEU A 27 23.12 6.08 15.44
CA LEU A 27 24.20 6.36 14.49
C LEU A 27 23.69 6.41 13.04
N ASP A 28 22.88 5.43 12.64
CA ASP A 28 22.27 5.39 11.30
C ASP A 28 21.36 6.60 11.06
N ALA A 29 20.56 6.98 12.05
CA ALA A 29 19.69 8.15 11.98
C ALA A 29 20.49 9.46 11.91
N ALA A 30 21.57 9.57 12.69
CA ALA A 30 22.47 10.72 12.62
C ALA A 30 23.15 10.81 11.24
N MET A 31 23.63 9.70 10.70
CA MET A 31 24.24 9.61 9.36
C MET A 31 23.24 9.93 8.24
N ALA A 32 22.02 9.39 8.32
CA ALA A 32 20.95 9.68 7.37
C ALA A 32 20.59 11.17 7.40
N ARG A 33 20.45 11.76 8.59
CA ARG A 33 20.22 13.19 8.76
C ARG A 33 21.34 14.04 8.16
N ALA A 34 22.60 13.70 8.42
CA ALA A 34 23.76 14.38 7.84
C ALA A 34 23.75 14.32 6.30
N ARG A 35 23.27 13.21 5.73
CA ARG A 35 23.14 12.99 4.28
C ARG A 35 21.82 13.51 3.70
N ARG A 36 20.94 14.12 4.51
CA ARG A 36 19.58 14.52 4.13
C ARG A 36 18.77 13.36 3.51
N ARG A 37 18.93 12.16 4.07
CA ARG A 37 18.18 10.95 3.71
C ARG A 37 17.25 10.54 4.86
N ASN A 38 16.23 9.75 4.55
CA ASN A 38 15.42 9.13 5.60
C ASN A 38 16.27 8.08 6.29
N PRO A 39 16.19 7.98 7.63
CA PRO A 39 16.77 6.83 8.31
C PRO A 39 16.13 5.56 7.76
N ALA A 40 16.97 4.54 7.58
CA ALA A 40 16.48 3.19 7.34
C ALA A 40 15.46 2.78 8.42
N ALA A 41 14.54 1.88 8.07
CA ALA A 41 13.72 1.20 9.08
C ALA A 41 14.61 0.67 10.21
N THR A 42 14.13 0.80 11.45
CA THR A 42 14.93 0.53 12.66
C THR A 42 15.54 -0.89 12.65
N PRO A 43 16.75 -1.11 13.21
CA PRO A 43 17.41 -2.42 13.21
C PRO A 43 16.56 -3.53 13.83
N TRP A 44 15.79 -3.24 14.88
CA TRP A 44 14.89 -4.24 15.49
C TRP A 44 13.70 -4.56 14.59
N TRP A 45 13.10 -3.56 13.91
CA TRP A 45 12.07 -3.82 12.88
C TRP A 45 12.61 -4.70 11.75
N ARG A 46 13.82 -4.40 11.26
CA ARG A 46 14.46 -5.22 10.22
C ARG A 46 14.78 -6.63 10.69
N ARG A 47 15.21 -6.79 11.95
CA ARG A 47 15.44 -8.10 12.57
C ARG A 47 14.14 -8.86 12.75
N TYR A 48 13.08 -8.18 13.16
CA TYR A 48 11.75 -8.72 13.32
C TYR A 48 11.16 -9.21 11.99
N VAL A 49 11.24 -8.38 10.94
CA VAL A 49 10.86 -8.79 9.58
C VAL A 49 11.70 -9.99 9.14
N ARG A 50 13.02 -10.01 9.39
CA ARG A 50 13.90 -11.15 9.06
C ARG A 50 13.61 -12.42 9.85
N THR A 51 13.07 -12.32 11.07
CA THR A 51 12.68 -13.51 11.84
C THR A 51 11.43 -14.16 11.27
N TRP A 52 10.60 -13.41 10.55
CA TRP A 52 9.30 -13.84 10.07
C TRP A 52 9.24 -14.02 8.56
N GLN A 53 10.17 -13.47 7.80
CA GLN A 53 10.23 -13.61 6.35
C GLN A 53 11.53 -14.29 5.92
N THR A 54 11.37 -15.47 5.30
CA THR A 54 12.48 -16.20 4.68
C THR A 54 12.35 -16.16 3.16
N PHE A 55 13.49 -16.10 2.49
CA PHE A 55 13.61 -16.28 1.04
C PHE A 55 14.14 -17.70 0.79
N SER A 56 13.60 -18.40 -0.21
CA SER A 56 14.03 -19.75 -0.56
C SER A 56 13.96 -19.95 -2.07
N PRO A 57 14.72 -20.91 -2.63
CA PRO A 57 15.11 -20.89 -4.03
C PRO A 57 13.95 -21.09 -5.03
N ARG A 58 14.21 -20.58 -6.23
CA ARG A 58 13.33 -20.26 -7.36
C ARG A 58 12.63 -21.42 -8.06
N GLU A 59 12.53 -22.61 -7.46
CA GLU A 59 11.95 -23.78 -8.13
C GLU A 59 10.42 -23.74 -8.07
N ALA A 60 9.83 -23.38 -9.21
CA ALA A 60 8.40 -23.45 -9.44
C ALA A 60 7.95 -24.90 -9.61
N VAL A 61 6.93 -25.30 -8.86
CA VAL A 61 6.13 -26.49 -9.14
C VAL A 61 4.72 -25.99 -9.41
N PRO A 62 4.20 -26.11 -10.65
CA PRO A 62 2.86 -25.65 -10.97
C PRO A 62 1.82 -26.32 -10.06
N GLY A 63 1.02 -25.49 -9.38
CA GLY A 63 -0.10 -25.92 -8.56
C GLY A 63 -1.43 -25.89 -9.32
N PRO A 64 -2.54 -26.22 -8.66
CA PRO A 64 -3.86 -25.96 -9.19
C PRO A 64 -4.07 -24.45 -9.43
N THR A 65 -4.95 -24.09 -10.37
CA THR A 65 -5.30 -22.69 -10.64
C THR A 65 -5.71 -21.98 -9.35
N PRO A 66 -5.00 -20.91 -8.93
CA PRO A 66 -5.29 -20.23 -7.69
C PRO A 66 -6.57 -19.41 -7.79
N LEU A 67 -7.27 -19.27 -6.66
CA LEU A 67 -8.27 -18.24 -6.48
C LEU A 67 -7.55 -16.95 -6.07
N VAL A 68 -7.88 -15.82 -6.69
CA VAL A 68 -7.30 -14.52 -6.43
C VAL A 68 -8.40 -13.55 -6.03
N TYR A 69 -8.39 -13.04 -4.81
CA TYR A 69 -9.33 -12.02 -4.35
C TYR A 69 -8.65 -10.67 -4.17
N GLY A 70 -9.29 -9.61 -4.63
CA GLY A 70 -8.88 -8.23 -4.39
C GLY A 70 -9.58 -7.64 -3.17
N LEU A 71 -8.89 -6.81 -2.41
CA LEU A 71 -9.46 -6.05 -1.31
C LEU A 71 -8.89 -4.63 -1.31
N THR A 72 -9.76 -3.64 -1.26
CA THR A 72 -9.38 -2.25 -1.04
C THR A 72 -10.21 -1.62 0.06
N MET A 73 -9.71 -0.53 0.64
CA MET A 73 -10.43 0.26 1.62
C MET A 73 -10.46 1.71 1.16
N ALA A 74 -11.63 2.32 1.26
CA ALA A 74 -11.86 3.64 0.73
C ALA A 74 -12.56 4.54 1.75
N TRP A 75 -12.18 5.80 1.74
CA TRP A 75 -12.94 6.89 2.35
C TRP A 75 -12.82 8.10 1.44
N ASN A 76 -13.94 8.49 0.84
CA ASN A 76 -14.04 9.58 -0.10
C ASN A 76 -12.97 9.50 -1.21
N GLU A 77 -13.05 8.41 -1.98
CA GLU A 77 -12.18 8.04 -3.10
C GLU A 77 -12.99 7.93 -4.40
N ASP A 78 -14.09 8.68 -4.53
CA ASP A 78 -14.99 8.62 -5.69
C ASP A 78 -14.29 8.94 -7.02
N ASP A 79 -13.15 9.61 -6.96
CA ASP A 79 -12.33 9.95 -8.10
C ASP A 79 -11.52 8.76 -8.64
N VAL A 80 -11.18 7.78 -7.80
CA VAL A 80 -10.20 6.72 -8.13
C VAL A 80 -10.70 5.29 -7.86
N ILE A 81 -11.68 5.11 -6.97
CA ILE A 81 -12.08 3.78 -6.50
C ILE A 81 -12.59 2.87 -7.62
N TYR A 82 -13.29 3.44 -8.62
CA TYR A 82 -13.70 2.71 -9.81
C TYR A 82 -12.47 2.11 -10.49
N ALA A 83 -11.46 2.93 -10.80
CA ALA A 83 -10.26 2.51 -11.50
C ALA A 83 -9.48 1.44 -10.74
N THR A 84 -9.40 1.57 -9.40
CA THR A 84 -8.72 0.60 -8.54
C THR A 84 -9.42 -0.76 -8.56
N VAL A 85 -10.75 -0.80 -8.46
CA VAL A 85 -11.54 -2.04 -8.57
C VAL A 85 -11.38 -2.67 -9.94
N ARG A 86 -11.47 -1.89 -11.02
CA ARG A 86 -11.28 -2.40 -12.39
C ARG A 86 -9.87 -2.92 -12.62
N ASN A 87 -8.84 -2.24 -12.09
CA ASN A 87 -7.46 -2.71 -12.17
C ASN A 87 -7.30 -4.07 -11.49
N LEU A 88 -7.88 -4.29 -10.30
CA LEU A 88 -7.82 -5.60 -9.63
C LEU A 88 -8.44 -6.72 -10.49
N PHE A 89 -9.57 -6.45 -11.15
CA PHE A 89 -10.15 -7.40 -12.11
C PHE A 89 -9.26 -7.61 -13.35
N LEU A 90 -8.67 -6.54 -13.92
CA LEU A 90 -7.72 -6.65 -15.03
C LEU A 90 -6.45 -7.45 -14.67
N GLN A 91 -6.03 -7.41 -13.41
CA GLN A 91 -4.95 -8.24 -12.87
C GLN A 91 -5.36 -9.69 -12.55
N GLY A 92 -6.62 -10.04 -12.85
CA GLY A 92 -7.14 -11.38 -12.74
C GLY A 92 -7.73 -11.71 -11.38
N ALA A 93 -8.21 -10.76 -10.58
CA ALA A 93 -9.03 -11.09 -9.41
C ALA A 93 -10.35 -11.77 -9.82
N ASP A 94 -10.72 -12.84 -9.12
CA ASP A 94 -12.01 -13.53 -9.23
C ASP A 94 -13.13 -12.72 -8.55
N GLU A 95 -12.84 -12.12 -7.40
CA GLU A 95 -13.75 -11.24 -6.66
C GLU A 95 -12.98 -10.04 -6.12
N VAL A 96 -13.64 -8.88 -6.02
CA VAL A 96 -13.08 -7.67 -5.43
C VAL A 96 -14.01 -7.16 -4.34
N PHE A 97 -13.46 -6.99 -3.13
CA PHE A 97 -14.17 -6.44 -1.99
C PHE A 97 -13.69 -5.02 -1.69
N VAL A 98 -14.62 -4.15 -1.28
CA VAL A 98 -14.33 -2.77 -0.87
C VAL A 98 -14.87 -2.56 0.53
N ILE A 99 -14.00 -2.28 1.50
CA ILE A 99 -14.44 -1.79 2.81
C ILE A 99 -14.57 -0.28 2.71
N ASP A 100 -15.83 0.18 2.70
CA ASP A 100 -16.14 1.61 2.72
C ASP A 100 -16.13 2.11 4.16
N ASP A 101 -15.26 3.07 4.47
CA ASP A 101 -15.03 3.59 5.82
C ASP A 101 -15.84 4.87 6.04
N ALA A 102 -17.16 4.73 5.86
CA ALA A 102 -18.18 5.77 5.95
C ALA A 102 -17.95 6.94 4.98
N SER A 103 -17.80 6.65 3.68
CA SER A 103 -17.76 7.71 2.67
C SER A 103 -19.10 8.45 2.56
N ASP A 104 -19.04 9.75 2.31
CA ASP A 104 -20.21 10.62 2.11
C ASP A 104 -20.31 11.18 0.68
N ASP A 105 -19.44 10.72 -0.22
CA ASP A 105 -19.43 11.00 -1.65
C ASP A 105 -19.86 9.77 -2.48
N ASP A 106 -19.60 9.80 -3.80
CA ASP A 106 -20.00 8.74 -4.72
C ASP A 106 -19.13 7.46 -4.63
N THR A 107 -18.21 7.35 -3.66
CA THR A 107 -17.27 6.21 -3.53
C THR A 107 -17.95 4.85 -3.61
N VAL A 108 -19.05 4.68 -2.86
CA VAL A 108 -19.78 3.41 -2.85
C VAL A 108 -20.44 3.13 -4.20
N ALA A 109 -21.06 4.14 -4.82
CA ALA A 109 -21.72 3.99 -6.10
C ALA A 109 -20.72 3.63 -7.21
N GLU A 110 -19.56 4.29 -7.23
CA GLU A 110 -18.48 4.03 -8.19
C GLU A 110 -17.85 2.64 -7.99
N ALA A 111 -17.62 2.23 -6.73
CA ALA A 111 -17.11 0.89 -6.43
C ALA A 111 -18.07 -0.23 -6.89
N VAL A 112 -19.38 -0.08 -6.64
CA VAL A 112 -20.41 -1.02 -7.10
C VAL A 112 -20.48 -1.02 -8.63
N SER A 113 -20.43 0.15 -9.26
CA SER A 113 -20.45 0.28 -10.73
C SER A 113 -19.24 -0.40 -11.39
N ALA A 114 -18.10 -0.49 -10.71
CA ALA A 114 -16.91 -1.18 -11.19
C ALA A 114 -16.99 -2.72 -11.03
N GLY A 115 -18.01 -3.23 -10.34
CA GLY A 115 -18.20 -4.65 -10.03
C GLY A 115 -17.70 -5.08 -8.63
N GLY A 116 -17.32 -4.12 -7.78
CA GLY A 116 -16.85 -4.41 -6.42
C GLY A 116 -18.00 -4.74 -5.47
N THR A 117 -17.77 -5.67 -4.54
CA THR A 117 -18.67 -5.94 -3.42
C THR A 117 -18.33 -5.01 -2.26
N VAL A 118 -19.21 -4.04 -1.98
CA VAL A 118 -19.00 -3.05 -0.93
C VAL A 118 -19.51 -3.54 0.43
N ILE A 119 -18.64 -3.44 1.43
CA ILE A 119 -18.93 -3.70 2.84
C ILE A 119 -18.85 -2.36 3.55
N ARG A 120 -20.02 -1.81 3.87
CA ARG A 120 -20.10 -0.50 4.55
C ARG A 120 -19.72 -0.63 6.01
N ASP A 121 -18.85 0.26 6.43
CA ASP A 121 -18.63 0.54 7.84
C ASP A 121 -19.74 1.43 8.39
N VAL A 122 -20.16 1.13 9.61
CA VAL A 122 -21.11 1.89 10.41
C VAL A 122 -20.37 2.59 11.56
N SER A 123 -19.20 3.18 11.28
CA SER A 123 -18.45 3.95 12.28
C SER A 123 -18.96 5.38 12.38
N ASP A 124 -18.50 6.06 13.43
CA ASP A 124 -18.69 7.49 13.67
C ASP A 124 -17.85 8.38 12.74
N GLY A 125 -17.20 7.82 11.71
CA GLY A 125 -16.33 8.52 10.77
C GLY A 125 -14.88 8.71 11.26
N THR A 126 -14.59 8.51 12.55
CA THR A 126 -13.25 8.68 13.11
C THR A 126 -12.27 7.68 12.50
N PHE A 127 -11.06 8.11 12.14
CA PHE A 127 -10.02 7.20 11.64
C PHE A 127 -9.36 6.41 12.78
N ASP A 128 -9.39 5.07 12.67
CA ASP A 128 -8.73 4.14 13.59
C ASP A 128 -8.05 3.01 12.80
N GLU A 129 -6.71 3.01 12.77
CA GLU A 129 -5.90 2.02 12.06
C GLU A 129 -6.02 0.60 12.63
N ARG A 130 -6.27 0.45 13.94
CA ARG A 130 -6.46 -0.88 14.57
C ARG A 130 -7.80 -1.46 14.14
N ARG A 131 -8.86 -0.65 14.21
CA ARG A 131 -10.20 -1.04 13.74
C ARG A 131 -10.16 -1.41 12.26
N ARG A 132 -9.47 -0.59 11.45
CA ARG A 132 -9.24 -0.83 10.03
C ARG A 132 -8.56 -2.19 9.80
N SER A 133 -7.44 -2.44 10.48
CA SER A 133 -6.68 -3.70 10.35
C SER A 133 -7.49 -4.92 10.78
N ALA A 134 -8.24 -4.83 11.89
CA ALA A 134 -9.08 -5.93 12.38
C ALA A 134 -10.17 -6.32 11.37
N ARG A 135 -10.76 -5.35 10.67
CA ARG A 135 -11.79 -5.63 9.64
C ARG A 135 -11.23 -6.28 8.39
N ILE A 136 -10.05 -5.86 7.95
CA ILE A 136 -9.35 -6.53 6.85
C ILE A 136 -9.17 -8.00 7.21
N SER A 137 -8.60 -8.29 8.38
CA SER A 137 -8.37 -9.66 8.83
C SER A 137 -9.67 -10.45 8.93
N GLN A 138 -10.71 -9.88 9.54
CA GLN A 138 -12.01 -10.54 9.66
C GLN A 138 -12.62 -10.89 8.30
N LEU A 139 -12.60 -9.96 7.35
CA LEU A 139 -13.14 -10.18 6.02
C LEU A 139 -12.35 -11.25 5.26
N ILE A 140 -11.02 -11.17 5.32
CA ILE A 140 -10.12 -12.16 4.72
C ILE A 140 -10.43 -13.55 5.27
N ASP A 141 -10.56 -13.68 6.59
CA ASP A 141 -10.87 -14.94 7.26
C ASP A 141 -12.21 -15.50 6.80
N GLN A 142 -13.28 -14.70 6.87
CA GLN A 142 -14.63 -15.10 6.47
C GLN A 142 -14.71 -15.55 5.01
N ARG A 143 -14.06 -14.80 4.10
CA ARG A 143 -14.10 -15.09 2.66
C ARG A 143 -13.18 -16.22 2.27
N THR A 144 -12.06 -16.41 2.98
CA THR A 144 -11.20 -17.59 2.81
C THR A 144 -11.93 -18.85 3.29
N GLU A 145 -12.62 -18.79 4.44
CA GLU A 145 -13.45 -19.89 4.93
C GLU A 145 -14.57 -20.24 3.94
N ALA A 146 -15.31 -19.24 3.47
CA ALA A 146 -16.39 -19.42 2.50
C ALA A 146 -15.93 -20.00 1.16
N ALA A 147 -14.71 -19.68 0.71
CA ALA A 147 -14.14 -20.23 -0.52
C ALA A 147 -13.83 -21.74 -0.40
N GLY A 148 -13.62 -22.26 0.81
CA GLY A 148 -13.34 -23.68 1.06
C GLY A 148 -12.02 -24.19 0.46
N ARG A 149 -11.14 -23.29 0.01
CA ARG A 149 -9.84 -23.60 -0.61
C ARG A 149 -8.88 -22.40 -0.46
N PRO A 150 -7.56 -22.58 -0.68
CA PRO A 150 -6.61 -21.49 -0.58
C PRO A 150 -6.89 -20.32 -1.53
N VAL A 151 -6.69 -19.10 -1.04
CA VAL A 151 -6.94 -17.84 -1.73
C VAL A 151 -5.72 -16.93 -1.65
N TRP A 152 -5.29 -16.42 -2.80
CA TRP A 152 -4.37 -15.30 -2.85
C TRP A 152 -5.14 -13.99 -2.70
N TRP A 153 -4.86 -13.25 -1.64
CA TRP A 153 -5.40 -11.92 -1.39
C TRP A 153 -4.47 -10.85 -1.91
N VAL A 154 -5.01 -9.88 -2.65
CA VAL A 154 -4.33 -8.66 -3.09
C VAL A 154 -4.96 -7.48 -2.38
N VAL A 155 -4.28 -6.94 -1.36
CA VAL A 155 -4.80 -5.86 -0.51
C VAL A 155 -4.09 -4.55 -0.81
N VAL A 156 -4.86 -3.56 -1.24
CA VAL A 156 -4.36 -2.27 -1.75
C VAL A 156 -5.03 -1.09 -1.04
N ASP A 157 -4.37 0.06 -0.98
CA ASP A 157 -5.09 1.32 -0.77
C ASP A 157 -5.88 1.71 -2.03
N ALA A 158 -6.88 2.58 -1.90
CA ALA A 158 -7.73 3.00 -3.01
C ALA A 158 -6.97 3.73 -4.14
N ASP A 159 -5.72 4.14 -3.90
CA ASP A 159 -4.84 4.85 -4.82
C ASP A 159 -3.62 4.04 -5.26
N GLU A 160 -3.70 2.71 -5.11
CA GLU A 160 -2.62 1.77 -5.44
C GLU A 160 -3.03 0.78 -6.53
N PHE A 161 -2.16 0.67 -7.55
CA PHE A 161 -2.39 -0.11 -8.76
C PHE A 161 -1.25 -1.10 -8.94
N PRO A 162 -1.27 -2.25 -8.25
CA PRO A 162 -0.31 -3.32 -8.48
C PRO A 162 -0.56 -4.02 -9.80
N ARG A 163 0.51 -4.59 -10.33
CA ARG A 163 0.50 -5.54 -11.46
C ARG A 163 1.60 -6.58 -11.32
N GLY A 164 1.44 -7.69 -12.05
CA GLY A 164 2.46 -8.72 -12.14
C GLY A 164 3.78 -8.20 -12.75
N PRO A 165 4.91 -8.87 -12.47
CA PRO A 165 6.20 -8.49 -13.03
C PRO A 165 6.26 -8.71 -14.54
N GLY A 166 7.06 -7.91 -15.24
CA GLY A 166 7.36 -8.12 -16.66
C GLY A 166 6.14 -8.17 -17.59
N GLY A 167 5.08 -7.41 -17.27
CA GLY A 167 3.85 -7.35 -18.07
C GLY A 167 2.85 -8.46 -17.82
N SER A 168 3.16 -9.40 -16.91
CA SER A 168 2.21 -10.44 -16.49
C SER A 168 1.09 -9.90 -15.59
N THR A 169 -0.01 -10.64 -15.47
CA THR A 169 -1.06 -10.34 -14.48
C THR A 169 -0.68 -10.87 -13.09
N ILE A 170 -1.36 -10.40 -12.04
CA ILE A 170 -1.18 -10.96 -10.69
C ILE A 170 -1.62 -12.43 -10.65
N ARG A 171 -2.65 -12.82 -11.42
CA ARG A 171 -3.05 -14.23 -11.57
C ARG A 171 -1.95 -15.09 -12.17
N ASP A 172 -1.29 -14.61 -13.23
CA ASP A 172 -0.19 -15.34 -13.86
C ASP A 172 0.95 -15.57 -12.87
N LEU A 173 1.29 -14.54 -12.09
CA LEU A 173 2.25 -14.66 -11.00
C LEU A 173 1.77 -15.69 -9.97
N ALA A 174 0.54 -15.57 -9.46
CA ALA A 174 -0.02 -16.48 -8.46
C ALA A 174 0.06 -17.95 -8.90
N HIS A 175 -0.17 -18.22 -10.19
CA HIS A 175 -0.09 -19.55 -10.78
C HIS A 175 1.35 -20.07 -10.88
N ALA A 176 2.32 -19.18 -11.14
CA ALA A 176 3.73 -19.52 -11.27
C ALA A 176 4.45 -19.66 -9.90
N LEU A 177 3.87 -19.13 -8.82
CA LEU A 177 4.48 -19.18 -7.49
C LEU A 177 4.51 -20.62 -6.94
N PRO A 178 5.64 -21.06 -6.36
CA PRO A 178 5.70 -22.32 -5.64
C PRO A 178 4.69 -22.39 -4.48
N PRO A 179 4.17 -23.59 -4.14
CA PRO A 179 3.13 -23.75 -3.13
C PRO A 179 3.56 -23.37 -1.70
N TRP A 180 4.86 -23.23 -1.45
CA TRP A 180 5.43 -22.82 -0.17
C TRP A 180 5.47 -21.30 0.00
N VAL A 181 5.34 -20.50 -1.07
CA VAL A 181 5.33 -19.03 -0.97
C VAL A 181 4.05 -18.60 -0.23
N ASP A 182 4.20 -17.66 0.69
CA ASP A 182 3.10 -17.10 1.48
C ASP A 182 2.78 -15.66 1.09
N THR A 183 3.75 -14.90 0.56
CA THR A 183 3.55 -13.49 0.24
C THR A 183 4.43 -13.00 -0.91
N VAL A 184 3.97 -11.96 -1.60
CA VAL A 184 4.73 -11.22 -2.60
C VAL A 184 4.71 -9.73 -2.25
N GLY A 185 5.91 -9.15 -2.18
CA GLY A 185 6.09 -7.72 -1.98
C GLY A 185 6.03 -6.90 -3.27
N SER A 186 5.99 -5.59 -3.14
CA SER A 186 5.88 -4.65 -4.25
C SER A 186 7.06 -3.68 -4.29
N ARG A 187 7.63 -3.50 -5.48
CA ARG A 187 8.42 -2.32 -5.84
C ARG A 187 7.44 -1.21 -6.19
N VAL A 188 7.70 0.00 -5.70
CA VAL A 188 6.71 1.09 -5.74
C VAL A 188 7.21 2.27 -6.53
N LEU A 189 6.43 2.69 -7.53
CA LEU A 189 6.55 3.98 -8.19
C LEU A 189 5.56 4.96 -7.55
N GLU A 190 6.10 6.04 -7.00
CA GLU A 190 5.36 7.15 -6.42
C GLU A 190 5.12 8.19 -7.51
N HIS A 191 3.86 8.40 -7.89
CA HIS A 191 3.46 9.36 -8.92
C HIS A 191 3.07 10.70 -8.33
N TYR A 192 3.34 11.76 -9.07
CA TYR A 192 3.03 13.14 -8.68
C TYR A 192 2.36 13.88 -9.85
N PRO A 193 1.37 14.73 -9.57
CA PRO A 193 0.76 15.57 -10.58
C PRO A 193 1.74 16.65 -11.05
N SER A 194 1.53 17.14 -12.26
CA SER A 194 2.14 18.34 -12.83
C SER A 194 1.08 19.42 -13.05
N ARG A 195 1.49 20.59 -13.56
CA ARG A 195 0.55 21.66 -13.89
C ARG A 195 -0.52 21.22 -14.91
N SER A 196 -0.16 20.30 -15.80
CA SER A 196 -1.04 19.78 -16.85
C SER A 196 -1.84 18.55 -16.43
N SER A 197 -1.63 18.01 -15.23
CA SER A 197 -2.34 16.80 -14.79
C SER A 197 -3.82 17.08 -14.53
N ALA A 198 -4.66 16.36 -15.26
CA ALA A 198 -6.11 16.40 -15.17
C ALA A 198 -6.67 14.97 -15.13
N PRO A 199 -6.44 14.19 -14.06
CA PRO A 199 -6.95 12.83 -13.98
C PRO A 199 -8.48 12.83 -14.07
N GLU A 200 -9.02 11.93 -14.89
CA GLU A 200 -10.46 11.79 -15.12
C GLU A 200 -11.03 10.63 -14.30
N ARG A 201 -12.29 10.76 -13.86
CA ARG A 201 -12.98 9.66 -13.18
C ARG A 201 -13.05 8.45 -14.09
N ARG A 202 -12.96 7.26 -13.50
CA ARG A 202 -13.02 5.95 -14.18
C ARG A 202 -11.87 5.65 -15.14
N HIS A 203 -10.94 6.57 -15.33
CA HIS A 203 -9.71 6.36 -16.10
C HIS A 203 -8.60 5.86 -15.16
N HIS A 204 -7.60 5.18 -15.73
CA HIS A 204 -6.43 4.77 -14.96
C HIS A 204 -5.53 6.00 -14.72
N PRO A 205 -5.21 6.40 -13.46
CA PRO A 205 -4.47 7.65 -13.20
C PRO A 205 -3.09 7.74 -13.87
N LEU A 206 -2.50 6.59 -14.22
CA LEU A 206 -1.25 6.49 -14.98
C LEU A 206 -1.28 7.16 -16.36
N ASP A 207 -2.46 7.36 -16.94
CA ASP A 207 -2.60 8.00 -18.25
C ASP A 207 -2.28 9.51 -18.15
N GLU A 208 -2.69 10.16 -17.05
CA GLU A 208 -2.55 11.60 -16.82
C GLU A 208 -1.48 11.99 -15.78
N LEU A 209 -1.04 11.04 -14.94
CA LEU A 209 -0.01 11.22 -13.91
C LEU A 209 1.23 10.40 -14.29
N GLN A 210 2.05 10.93 -15.20
CA GLN A 210 3.19 10.19 -15.76
C GLN A 210 4.49 10.38 -14.98
N ASN A 211 4.59 11.47 -14.20
CA ASN A 211 5.80 11.82 -13.47
C ASN A 211 5.92 10.98 -12.19
N ALA A 212 6.97 10.17 -12.11
CA ALA A 212 7.16 9.25 -11.00
C ALA A 212 8.60 9.23 -10.47
N ARG A 213 8.78 8.53 -9.36
CA ARG A 213 10.07 8.09 -8.82
C ARG A 213 9.93 6.76 -8.11
N TRP A 214 11.02 6.00 -8.00
CA TRP A 214 11.06 4.86 -7.09
C TRP A 214 10.89 5.30 -5.63
N HIS A 215 10.08 4.56 -4.89
CA HIS A 215 10.05 4.65 -3.44
C HIS A 215 11.39 4.18 -2.87
N SER A 216 12.04 5.00 -2.04
CA SER A 216 13.44 4.81 -1.65
C SER A 216 13.63 4.23 -0.25
N ASN A 217 12.55 3.96 0.48
CA ASN A 217 12.59 3.44 1.84
C ASN A 217 11.98 2.03 1.92
N PRO A 218 12.74 0.96 1.68
CA PRO A 218 12.19 -0.39 1.74
C PRO A 218 11.87 -0.82 3.17
N SER A 219 10.78 -1.56 3.31
CA SER A 219 10.29 -2.15 4.56
C SER A 219 10.79 -3.59 4.79
N CYS A 220 11.27 -4.28 3.74
CA CYS A 220 11.83 -5.64 3.83
C CYS A 220 13.20 -5.78 3.16
N PRO A 221 13.93 -6.88 3.42
CA PRO A 221 15.25 -7.15 2.82
C PRO A 221 15.25 -7.28 1.30
N ALA A 222 14.14 -7.70 0.67
CA ALA A 222 14.01 -7.77 -0.79
C ALA A 222 13.80 -6.39 -1.45
N GLY A 223 13.79 -5.30 -0.68
CA GLY A 223 13.64 -3.96 -1.21
C GLY A 223 12.19 -3.54 -1.43
N HIS A 224 11.22 -4.34 -0.97
CA HIS A 224 9.80 -4.00 -1.08
C HIS A 224 9.38 -2.96 -0.05
N TRP A 225 8.47 -2.07 -0.45
CA TRP A 225 7.85 -1.09 0.46
C TRP A 225 6.61 -1.66 1.16
N LYS A 226 5.79 -2.39 0.40
CA LYS A 226 4.55 -3.03 0.87
C LYS A 226 4.50 -4.49 0.45
N HIS A 227 3.79 -5.29 1.23
CA HIS A 227 3.38 -6.65 0.89
C HIS A 227 1.90 -6.59 0.63
N GLN A 228 1.51 -6.56 -0.65
CA GLN A 228 0.11 -6.47 -1.03
C GLN A 228 -0.49 -7.85 -1.28
N MET A 229 0.34 -8.88 -1.52
CA MET A 229 -0.13 -10.20 -1.88
C MET A 229 0.13 -11.20 -0.75
N LEU A 230 -0.90 -11.96 -0.37
CA LEU A 230 -0.89 -12.89 0.77
C LEU A 230 -1.66 -14.17 0.40
N LEU A 231 -1.06 -15.35 0.59
CA LEU A 231 -1.74 -16.63 0.43
C LEU A 231 -2.35 -17.08 1.75
N MET A 232 -3.68 -17.07 1.83
CA MET A 232 -4.46 -17.62 2.94
C MET A 232 -4.94 -19.01 2.57
N ARG A 233 -4.46 -20.04 3.29
CA ARG A 233 -4.90 -21.44 3.17
C ARG A 233 -5.98 -21.77 4.20
N ALA A 234 -5.99 -21.08 5.33
CA ALA A 234 -7.03 -21.17 6.36
C ALA A 234 -7.23 -19.82 7.07
N PRO A 235 -8.39 -19.59 7.71
CA PRO A 235 -8.62 -18.41 8.55
C PRO A 235 -7.58 -18.25 9.66
N GLY A 236 -7.17 -17.02 9.94
CA GLY A 236 -6.24 -16.66 11.01
C GLY A 236 -4.78 -17.08 10.76
N GLU A 237 -4.48 -17.65 9.59
CA GLU A 237 -3.17 -18.23 9.29
C GLU A 237 -2.06 -17.17 9.19
N LEU A 238 -2.37 -16.02 8.60
CA LEU A 238 -1.45 -14.92 8.34
C LEU A 238 -2.19 -13.59 8.44
N GLN A 239 -1.49 -12.52 8.79
CA GLN A 239 -2.10 -11.19 8.92
C GLN A 239 -1.18 -10.10 8.38
N PHE A 240 -1.76 -9.06 7.79
CA PHE A 240 -1.01 -7.86 7.44
C PHE A 240 -0.62 -7.09 8.71
N MET A 241 0.63 -6.63 8.74
CA MET A 241 1.08 -5.64 9.73
C MET A 241 0.56 -4.25 9.36
N PRO A 242 0.54 -3.28 10.30
CA PRO A 242 0.09 -1.91 10.03
C PRO A 242 0.71 -1.32 8.76
N GLY A 243 -0.11 -0.62 7.96
CA GLY A 243 0.29 -0.11 6.65
C GLY A 243 0.57 -1.16 5.56
N ARG A 244 0.40 -2.47 5.85
CA ARG A 244 0.76 -3.62 4.99
C ARG A 244 2.23 -3.64 4.59
N HIS A 245 3.11 -3.17 5.47
CA HIS A 245 4.55 -3.16 5.22
C HIS A 245 5.22 -4.52 5.44
N ALA A 246 4.56 -5.44 6.14
CA ALA A 246 5.03 -6.80 6.43
C ALA A 246 3.84 -7.74 6.66
N ILE A 247 4.11 -9.04 6.68
CA ILE A 247 3.14 -10.10 7.01
C ILE A 247 3.56 -10.76 8.32
N ALA A 248 2.58 -11.02 9.17
CA ALA A 248 2.71 -11.71 10.44
C ALA A 248 2.17 -13.13 10.37
N ALA A 249 2.73 -13.99 11.21
CA ALA A 249 2.31 -15.36 11.42
C ALA A 249 2.09 -15.64 12.93
N PRO A 250 1.14 -16.52 13.30
CA PRO A 250 0.97 -16.97 14.69
C PRO A 250 2.22 -17.62 15.28
N SER A 251 2.37 -17.50 16.60
CA SER A 251 3.44 -18.20 17.34
C SER A 251 3.34 -19.71 17.16
N GLY A 252 4.41 -20.33 16.66
CA GLY A 252 4.48 -21.78 16.38
C GLY A 252 4.34 -22.16 14.90
N ARG A 253 4.02 -21.20 14.02
CA ARG A 253 4.11 -21.41 12.57
C ARG A 253 5.57 -21.27 12.11
N ARG A 254 5.91 -21.92 10.99
CA ARG A 254 7.12 -21.56 10.23
C ARG A 254 7.10 -20.08 9.82
N PRO A 255 8.25 -19.44 9.61
CA PRO A 255 8.33 -18.11 9.00
C PRO A 255 7.54 -18.04 7.68
N VAL A 256 6.94 -16.88 7.43
CA VAL A 256 6.34 -16.47 6.17
C VAL A 256 7.39 -16.59 5.07
N ALA A 257 7.09 -17.30 4.00
CA ALA A 257 7.99 -17.37 2.86
C ALA A 257 7.64 -16.28 1.84
N GLU A 258 8.59 -15.39 1.56
CA GLU A 258 8.42 -14.30 0.60
C GLU A 258 9.04 -14.68 -0.74
N SER A 259 8.34 -14.33 -1.84
CA SER A 259 8.86 -14.52 -3.19
C SER A 259 9.97 -13.52 -3.52
N GLU A 260 10.95 -13.95 -4.31
CA GLU A 260 11.92 -13.04 -4.96
C GLU A 260 11.29 -12.26 -6.12
N ALA A 261 10.18 -12.75 -6.67
CA ALA A 261 9.39 -11.96 -7.62
C ALA A 261 8.77 -10.78 -6.87
N SER A 262 8.67 -9.64 -7.57
CA SER A 262 8.04 -8.44 -7.02
C SER A 262 6.88 -8.02 -7.90
N LEU A 263 5.79 -7.60 -7.30
CA LEU A 263 4.81 -6.78 -8.01
C LEU A 263 5.44 -5.43 -8.37
N LEU A 264 4.95 -4.84 -9.45
CA LEU A 264 5.16 -3.41 -9.74
C LEU A 264 3.89 -2.66 -9.35
N MET A 265 4.01 -1.73 -8.42
CA MET A 265 2.86 -0.96 -7.91
C MET A 265 3.03 0.52 -8.25
N HIS A 266 2.02 1.07 -8.90
CA HIS A 266 1.89 2.51 -9.12
C HIS A 266 1.04 3.09 -7.99
N HIS A 267 1.55 4.09 -7.28
CA HIS A 267 0.88 4.74 -6.16
C HIS A 267 0.63 6.21 -6.50
N PHE A 268 -0.62 6.64 -6.33
CA PHE A 268 -1.10 7.99 -6.71
C PHE A 268 -1.66 8.74 -5.49
N PRO A 269 -0.79 9.11 -4.53
CA PRO A 269 -1.22 9.73 -3.27
C PRO A 269 -1.76 11.16 -3.45
N LEU A 270 -1.42 11.81 -4.57
CA LEU A 270 -1.84 13.15 -4.96
C LEU A 270 -2.38 13.05 -6.39
N ARG A 271 -3.66 13.38 -6.59
CA ARG A 271 -4.36 13.23 -7.88
C ARG A 271 -4.87 14.58 -8.35
N GLY A 272 -6.16 14.69 -8.69
CA GLY A 272 -6.77 15.95 -9.09
C GLY A 272 -6.68 16.98 -7.97
N ARG A 273 -6.25 18.21 -8.29
CA ARG A 273 -6.01 19.29 -7.31
C ARG A 273 -7.21 19.50 -6.40
N GLU A 274 -8.36 19.82 -7.00
CA GLU A 274 -9.56 20.19 -6.27
C GLU A 274 -10.09 19.04 -5.40
N TRP A 275 -10.11 17.81 -5.93
CA TRP A 275 -10.59 16.64 -5.19
C TRP A 275 -9.67 16.28 -4.03
N THR A 276 -8.37 16.20 -4.28
CA THR A 276 -7.36 15.89 -3.27
C THR A 276 -7.38 16.95 -2.15
N GLU A 277 -7.45 18.22 -2.53
CA GLU A 277 -7.53 19.34 -1.60
C GLU A 277 -8.81 19.30 -0.77
N ARG A 278 -9.98 19.15 -1.41
CA ARG A 278 -11.27 19.06 -0.73
C ARG A 278 -11.26 17.94 0.30
N LYS A 279 -10.80 16.75 -0.10
CA LYS A 279 -10.70 15.58 0.77
C LYS A 279 -9.80 15.84 1.98
N PHE A 280 -8.59 16.35 1.78
CA PHE A 280 -7.67 16.61 2.89
C PHE A 280 -8.17 17.72 3.82
N ARG A 281 -8.78 18.78 3.28
CA ARG A 281 -9.40 19.84 4.08
C ARG A 281 -10.58 19.31 4.90
N LEU A 282 -11.44 18.47 4.32
CA LEU A 282 -12.53 17.81 5.05
C LEU A 282 -11.97 16.93 6.17
N ALA A 283 -10.95 16.14 5.87
CA ALA A 283 -10.32 15.24 6.84
C ALA A 283 -9.67 15.98 8.02
N ALA A 284 -9.16 17.19 7.77
CA ALA A 284 -8.51 18.08 8.73
C ALA A 284 -9.46 19.10 9.39
N SER A 285 -10.74 19.14 9.01
CA SER A 285 -11.71 20.07 9.60
C SER A 285 -11.97 19.79 11.08
N ASP A 286 -12.62 20.70 11.82
CA ASP A 286 -12.89 20.52 13.26
C ASP A 286 -13.74 19.28 13.58
N THR A 287 -14.58 18.86 12.62
CA THR A 287 -15.39 17.64 12.66
C THR A 287 -14.79 16.52 11.80
N GLY A 288 -13.59 16.76 11.25
CA GLY A 288 -12.89 15.86 10.36
C GLY A 288 -12.32 14.67 11.10
N ARG A 289 -12.27 13.54 10.39
CA ARG A 289 -11.89 12.24 10.94
C ARG A 289 -10.50 12.16 11.57
N TYR A 290 -9.60 13.06 11.19
CA TYR A 290 -8.24 13.12 11.75
C TYR A 290 -8.09 14.15 12.87
N THR A 291 -8.98 15.15 12.94
CA THR A 291 -9.00 16.10 14.06
C THR A 291 -9.56 15.47 15.33
N MET A 292 -10.53 14.57 15.17
CA MET A 292 -11.05 13.71 16.24
C MET A 292 -10.02 12.68 16.72
N SER A 293 -8.96 12.43 15.93
CA SER A 293 -7.85 11.60 16.38
C SER A 293 -6.94 12.39 17.34
N SER A 294 -6.55 11.75 18.45
CA SER A 294 -5.54 12.28 19.36
C SER A 294 -4.11 12.26 18.78
N ASP A 295 -3.93 11.80 17.55
CA ASP A 295 -2.62 11.61 16.93
C ASP A 295 -2.13 12.88 16.21
N GLU A 296 -1.32 13.67 16.92
CA GLU A 296 -0.63 14.85 16.39
C GLU A 296 0.27 14.57 15.17
N PHE A 297 0.74 13.33 15.00
CA PHE A 297 1.52 12.95 13.82
C PHE A 297 0.65 12.94 12.56
N ILE A 298 -0.58 12.45 12.65
CA ILE A 298 -1.53 12.41 11.53
C ILE A 298 -1.88 13.82 11.07
N LYS A 299 -2.17 14.73 12.00
CA LYS A 299 -2.50 16.13 11.67
C LYS A 299 -1.38 16.82 10.89
N LYS A 300 -0.14 16.74 11.38
CA LYS A 300 1.04 17.29 10.69
C LYS A 300 1.26 16.67 9.30
N ARG A 301 0.91 15.40 9.13
CA ARG A 301 1.01 14.71 7.84
C ARG A 301 0.02 15.25 6.81
N LEU A 302 -1.17 15.70 7.22
CA LEU A 302 -2.16 16.31 6.32
C LEU A 302 -1.68 17.66 5.80
N ASP A 303 -1.19 18.53 6.70
CA ASP A 303 -0.64 19.83 6.30
C ASP A 303 0.53 19.66 5.32
N HIS A 304 1.38 18.66 5.58
CA HIS A 304 2.45 18.29 4.66
C HIS A 304 1.91 17.84 3.29
N ARG A 305 0.85 17.02 3.25
CA ARG A 305 0.24 16.55 2.00
C ARG A 305 -0.40 17.67 1.19
N LEU A 306 -1.12 18.60 1.84
CA LEU A 306 -1.66 19.79 1.18
C LEU A 306 -0.55 20.64 0.58
N ARG A 307 0.52 20.90 1.35
CA ARG A 307 1.70 21.61 0.83
C ARG A 307 2.36 20.87 -0.33
N MET A 308 2.45 19.55 -0.26
CA MET A 308 3.01 18.74 -1.36
C MET A 308 2.16 18.85 -2.62
N LEU A 309 0.83 18.86 -2.48
CA LEU A 309 -0.10 19.03 -3.59
C LEU A 309 0.16 20.36 -4.32
N ASP A 310 0.21 21.47 -3.58
CA ASP A 310 0.49 22.79 -4.17
C ASP A 310 1.83 22.83 -4.88
N LEU A 311 2.89 22.36 -4.21
CA LEU A 311 4.24 22.34 -4.79
C LEU A 311 4.34 21.42 -6.01
N ALA A 312 3.59 20.31 -6.06
CA ALA A 312 3.58 19.40 -7.20
C ALA A 312 2.90 20.05 -8.42
N TYR A 313 1.74 20.68 -8.22
CA TYR A 313 1.04 21.41 -9.29
C TYR A 313 1.79 22.66 -9.76
N ASP A 314 2.60 23.27 -8.89
CA ASP A 314 3.53 24.34 -9.25
C ASP A 314 4.85 23.82 -9.85
N GLU A 315 5.02 22.50 -9.94
CA GLU A 315 6.21 21.79 -10.46
C GLU A 315 7.49 22.12 -9.67
N GLN A 316 7.34 22.53 -8.41
CA GLN A 316 8.42 22.81 -7.47
C GLN A 316 8.87 21.54 -6.74
N TYR A 317 9.11 20.46 -7.49
CA TYR A 317 9.43 19.13 -6.95
C TYR A 317 10.66 19.12 -6.03
N HIS A 318 11.62 20.01 -6.30
CA HIS A 318 12.83 20.19 -5.50
C HIS A 318 12.57 20.75 -4.08
N LEU A 319 11.36 21.25 -3.82
CA LEU A 319 10.92 21.77 -2.52
C LEU A 319 9.99 20.82 -1.77
N LEU A 320 9.58 19.69 -2.37
CA LEU A 320 8.67 18.77 -1.71
C LEU A 320 9.22 18.36 -0.34
N PRO A 321 8.41 18.47 0.73
CA PRO A 321 8.79 17.94 2.02
C PRO A 321 8.81 16.42 1.98
N ASN A 322 9.46 15.85 2.97
CA ASN A 322 9.32 14.44 3.26
C ASN A 322 7.94 14.16 3.87
N MET A 323 7.41 12.97 3.59
CA MET A 323 6.15 12.48 4.14
C MET A 323 6.19 12.29 5.67
N PHE A 324 7.39 12.21 6.27
CA PHE A 324 7.60 12.13 7.71
C PHE A 324 7.94 13.52 8.29
N PRO A 325 7.04 14.13 9.10
CA PRO A 325 7.29 15.42 9.72
C PRO A 325 8.59 15.46 10.52
N GLY A 326 9.36 16.55 10.36
CA GLY A 326 10.61 16.77 11.08
C GLY A 326 11.87 16.20 10.43
N GLU A 327 11.73 15.42 9.36
CA GLU A 327 12.88 14.97 8.56
C GLU A 327 13.37 16.06 7.59
N PRO A 328 14.66 16.07 7.23
CA PRO A 328 15.21 17.06 6.30
C PRO A 328 14.45 17.07 4.97
N LYS A 329 14.24 18.27 4.41
CA LYS A 329 13.64 18.43 3.07
C LYS A 329 14.42 17.61 2.05
N GLN A 330 13.70 16.78 1.32
CA GLN A 330 14.20 16.06 0.16
C GLN A 330 13.36 16.47 -1.03
N GLY A 331 13.88 17.43 -1.80
CA GLY A 331 13.40 17.62 -3.14
C GLY A 331 13.39 16.28 -3.89
N VAL A 332 12.39 16.08 -4.72
CA VAL A 332 12.25 14.83 -5.50
C VAL A 332 12.66 15.10 -6.93
N ARG A 333 13.43 14.17 -7.51
CA ARG A 333 13.67 14.14 -8.96
C ARG A 333 12.65 13.18 -9.54
N LEU A 334 11.82 13.68 -10.44
CA LEU A 334 10.84 12.89 -11.16
C LEU A 334 11.36 12.58 -12.57
N SER A 335 10.79 11.55 -13.17
CA SER A 335 10.99 11.17 -14.57
C SER A 335 9.68 10.58 -15.08
N ASP A 336 9.51 10.48 -16.39
CA ASP A 336 8.43 9.66 -16.93
C ASP A 336 8.61 8.24 -16.38
N TRP A 337 7.54 7.66 -15.82
CA TRP A 337 7.61 6.35 -15.21
C TRP A 337 8.10 5.26 -16.18
N ARG A 338 7.86 5.43 -17.49
CA ARG A 338 8.30 4.50 -18.53
C ARG A 338 9.82 4.41 -18.61
N ASP A 339 10.52 5.51 -18.31
CA ASP A 339 11.98 5.57 -18.26
C ASP A 339 12.55 4.89 -17.00
N LEU A 340 11.71 4.63 -15.99
CA LEU A 340 12.11 4.05 -14.72
C LEU A 340 12.00 2.52 -14.68
N VAL A 341 11.29 1.93 -15.64
CA VAL A 341 10.99 0.49 -15.68
C VAL A 341 11.50 -0.15 -16.97
N PRO A 342 11.76 -1.47 -16.97
CA PRO A 342 12.08 -2.20 -18.19
C PRO A 342 10.95 -2.09 -19.23
N THR A 343 11.28 -2.19 -20.53
CA THR A 343 10.29 -2.13 -21.62
C THR A 343 9.15 -3.12 -21.47
N ALA A 344 9.42 -4.34 -20.97
CA ALA A 344 8.39 -5.35 -20.70
C ALA A 344 7.37 -4.92 -19.63
N GLU A 345 7.71 -3.93 -18.79
CA GLU A 345 6.82 -3.34 -17.79
C GLU A 345 6.23 -2.01 -18.27
N GLN A 346 6.50 -1.54 -19.49
CA GLN A 346 5.89 -0.28 -19.99
C GLN A 346 4.47 -0.49 -20.53
N GLU A 347 4.12 -1.71 -20.91
CA GLU A 347 2.77 -2.01 -21.42
C GLU A 347 1.74 -2.03 -20.29
N THR A 348 0.59 -1.39 -20.55
CA THR A 348 -0.56 -1.37 -19.66
C THR A 348 -1.68 -2.21 -20.27
N PRO A 349 -2.40 -3.02 -19.49
CA PRO A 349 -3.46 -3.89 -20.03
C PRO A 349 -4.72 -3.10 -20.45
N HIS A 350 -4.82 -1.82 -20.09
CA HIS A 350 -5.92 -0.94 -20.48
C HIS A 350 -5.58 -0.09 -21.70
N LYS A 351 -6.63 0.33 -22.41
CA LYS A 351 -6.52 1.29 -23.51
C LYS A 351 -6.37 2.70 -22.93
N PRO A 352 -5.26 3.43 -23.20
CA PRO A 352 -5.06 4.77 -22.66
C PRO A 352 -6.17 5.74 -23.08
N GLY A 353 -6.62 6.56 -22.12
CA GLY A 353 -7.66 7.58 -22.34
C GLY A 353 -9.07 7.01 -22.54
N ALA A 354 -9.29 5.74 -22.17
CA ALA A 354 -10.61 5.14 -22.10
C ALA A 354 -10.92 4.73 -20.64
N PRO A 355 -12.20 4.75 -20.23
CA PRO A 355 -12.61 4.16 -18.96
C PRO A 355 -12.22 2.68 -18.86
N LEU A 356 -11.85 2.23 -17.65
CA LEU A 356 -11.47 0.84 -17.33
C LEU A 356 -12.65 -0.14 -17.22
#